data_AF-A0A8H5NDB1-F1
#
_entry.id   AF-A0A8H5NDB1-F1
#
_cell.length_a   1.000
_cell.length_b   1.000
_cell.length_c   1.000
_cell.angle_alpha   90.00
_cell.angle_beta   90.00
_cell.angle_gamma   90.00
#
_symmetry.space_group_name_H-M   'P 1'
#
loop_
_entity.id
_entity.type
_entity.pdbx_description
1 polymer ?
#
loop_
_entity_poly.entity_id
_entity_poly.type
_entity_poly.pdbx_seq_one_letter_code
_entity_poly.pdbx_strand_id
1 'polypeptide(L)'
;MAAAAVQTYTPASYDHHAVDAMTDVDVAAQRLQELNGLDHMKSCIRDVSMKHGVDKVFGVGLLHRHYDVAPNEKIIELGPVSSPWVVGDDEVITGGAVLPHTWRVFNGELKPTEFKFVPQRELSNVDRPVFPAAFVKELIGVLQETGLDDVLGVSLYEAGDPDNETMEVTYGRSSIVIPSTGLIGSKVIGPQGFDAFQAAWTFSRKEGEDIVAHHGICAAMGVDDGVAARHGICAAKAESGVEARHGICAAKAADDGVTARHGICAAKASEGVNSRHGICAAKSAENGLKTQHGICAAKASEDGINTRHGICAAKAADGIKSHHGICTARSTEDGVKAHHGICAALIAEDGIKVALPRLPIMV
;
A
#
# COMPACT_ATOMS: atom_id res chain seq x y z
N MET A 1 19.80 12.25 35.34
CA MET A 1 20.29 11.71 34.05
C MET A 1 20.33 12.88 33.08
N ALA A 2 21.51 13.36 32.70
CA ALA A 2 21.61 14.38 31.66
C ALA A 2 21.17 13.73 30.34
N ALA A 3 20.22 14.36 29.63
CA ALA A 3 19.87 13.94 28.28
C ALA A 3 21.15 14.01 27.43
N ALA A 4 21.58 12.87 26.89
CA ALA A 4 22.70 12.85 25.96
C ALA A 4 22.34 13.77 24.77
N ALA A 5 23.22 14.72 24.45
CA ALA A 5 23.02 15.58 23.30
C ALA A 5 22.91 14.71 22.04
N VAL A 6 21.82 14.87 21.29
CA VAL A 6 21.64 14.18 20.01
C VAL A 6 22.72 14.69 19.06
N GLN A 7 23.61 13.79 18.61
CA GLN A 7 24.60 14.13 17.60
C GLN A 7 23.88 14.51 16.30
N THR A 8 24.21 15.66 15.76
CA THR A 8 23.64 16.16 14.51
C THR A 8 24.52 15.79 13.32
N TYR A 9 23.89 15.51 12.19
CA TYR A 9 24.53 15.33 10.90
C TYR A 9 24.34 16.59 10.05
N THR A 10 25.37 16.94 9.30
CA THR A 10 25.34 18.07 8.35
C THR A 10 25.36 17.48 6.93
N PRO A 11 24.31 17.69 6.12
CA PRO A 11 24.32 17.32 4.71
C PRO A 11 25.52 17.90 3.97
N ALA A 12 26.00 17.15 2.98
CA ALA A 12 27.11 17.58 2.14
C ALA A 12 26.66 18.76 1.24
N SER A 13 27.65 19.52 0.74
CA SER A 13 27.39 20.61 -0.20
C SER A 13 26.72 20.11 -1.49
N TYR A 14 26.00 21.02 -2.15
CA TYR A 14 25.40 20.79 -3.46
C TYR A 14 26.42 20.26 -4.46
N ASP A 15 25.98 19.32 -5.29
CA ASP A 15 26.75 18.75 -6.38
C ASP A 15 25.78 18.46 -7.53
N HIS A 16 25.92 19.17 -8.65
CA HIS A 16 25.04 19.00 -9.80
C HIS A 16 25.01 17.55 -10.32
N HIS A 17 26.09 16.78 -10.15
CA HIS A 17 26.13 15.37 -10.55
C HIS A 17 25.12 14.51 -9.77
N ALA A 18 24.75 14.92 -8.55
CA ALA A 18 23.71 14.26 -7.79
C ALA A 18 22.33 14.43 -8.46
N VAL A 19 22.09 15.54 -9.16
CA VAL A 19 20.87 15.77 -9.94
C VAL A 19 20.95 15.07 -11.30
N ASP A 20 22.07 15.21 -12.00
CA ASP A 20 22.29 14.59 -13.32
C ASP A 20 22.16 13.07 -13.30
N ALA A 21 22.48 12.44 -12.17
CA ALA A 21 22.36 10.99 -11.98
C ALA A 21 20.92 10.52 -11.71
N MET A 22 19.92 11.42 -11.59
CA MET A 22 18.52 11.02 -11.45
C MET A 22 17.93 10.61 -12.80
N THR A 23 16.99 9.66 -12.79
CA THR A 23 16.31 9.21 -14.01
C THR A 23 15.03 10.00 -14.25
N ASP A 24 14.42 9.81 -15.42
CA ASP A 24 13.09 10.34 -15.70
C ASP A 24 12.04 9.67 -14.79
N VAL A 25 10.91 10.36 -14.55
CA VAL A 25 9.88 9.94 -13.59
C VAL A 25 9.31 8.55 -13.86
N ASP A 26 9.12 8.18 -15.14
CA ASP A 26 8.62 6.86 -15.54
C ASP A 26 9.58 5.74 -15.10
N VAL A 27 10.88 5.96 -15.30
CA VAL A 27 11.93 4.99 -14.93
C VAL A 27 12.05 4.90 -13.42
N ALA A 28 12.00 6.03 -12.72
CA ALA A 28 12.03 6.05 -11.26
C ALA A 28 10.83 5.30 -10.67
N ALA A 29 9.62 5.52 -11.20
CA ALA A 29 8.41 4.84 -10.77
C ALA A 29 8.46 3.33 -11.07
N GLN A 30 8.97 2.94 -12.22
CA GLN A 30 9.17 1.53 -12.56
C GLN A 30 10.15 0.87 -11.59
N ARG A 31 11.29 1.50 -11.30
CA ARG A 31 12.29 1.00 -10.34
C ARG A 31 11.70 0.87 -8.94
N LEU A 32 10.92 1.86 -8.50
CA LEU A 32 10.21 1.81 -7.22
C LEU A 32 9.30 0.56 -7.15
N GLN A 33 8.61 0.23 -8.23
CA GLN A 33 7.75 -0.95 -8.29
C GLN A 33 8.57 -2.25 -8.28
N GLU A 34 9.60 -2.36 -9.12
CA GLU A 34 10.47 -3.55 -9.22
C GLU A 34 11.16 -3.89 -7.90
N LEU A 35 11.50 -2.87 -7.12
CA LEU A 35 12.17 -2.99 -5.82
C LEU A 35 11.19 -3.11 -4.64
N ASN A 36 9.89 -3.30 -4.87
CA ASN A 36 8.85 -3.32 -3.83
C ASN A 36 8.92 -2.08 -2.91
N GLY A 37 9.26 -0.93 -3.47
CA GLY A 37 9.56 0.28 -2.70
C GLY A 37 8.41 0.76 -1.82
N LEU A 38 7.16 0.58 -2.26
CA LEU A 38 5.99 0.91 -1.44
C LEU A 38 5.85 0.03 -0.18
N ASP A 39 6.31 -1.22 -0.23
CA ASP A 39 6.28 -2.10 0.95
C ASP A 39 7.42 -1.76 1.91
N HIS A 40 8.60 -1.40 1.39
CA HIS A 40 9.70 -0.85 2.20
C HIS A 40 9.31 0.50 2.85
N MET A 41 8.59 1.34 2.11
CA MET A 41 8.01 2.60 2.61
C MET A 41 7.05 2.36 3.78
N LYS A 42 6.23 1.30 3.73
CA LYS A 42 5.30 0.93 4.81
C LYS A 42 5.96 0.20 5.99
N SER A 43 7.21 -0.21 5.85
CA SER A 43 7.94 -1.01 6.83
C SER A 43 9.23 -0.32 7.25
N CYS A 44 10.38 -0.79 6.80
CA CYS A 44 11.70 -0.37 7.28
C CYS A 44 11.92 1.15 7.18
N ILE A 45 11.52 1.80 6.08
CA ILE A 45 11.75 3.24 5.89
C ILE A 45 10.89 4.06 6.87
N ARG A 46 9.60 3.73 7.00
CA ARG A 46 8.72 4.34 8.01
C ARG A 46 9.26 4.10 9.42
N ASP A 47 9.67 2.88 9.72
CA ASP A 47 10.09 2.49 11.06
C ASP A 47 11.34 3.28 11.48
N VAL A 48 12.28 3.53 10.56
CA VAL A 48 13.42 4.43 10.78
C VAL A 48 12.95 5.86 11.08
N SER A 49 12.08 6.44 10.25
CA SER A 49 11.56 7.80 10.47
C SER A 49 10.85 7.95 11.81
N MET A 50 10.02 6.98 12.18
CA MET A 50 9.30 6.95 13.46
C MET A 50 10.24 6.73 14.64
N LYS A 51 11.20 5.82 14.54
CA LYS A 51 12.18 5.53 15.59
C LYS A 51 12.97 6.78 15.99
N HIS A 52 13.30 7.62 15.01
CA HIS A 52 14.06 8.86 15.24
C HIS A 52 13.18 10.10 15.43
N GLY A 53 11.85 9.96 15.38
CA GLY A 53 10.90 11.04 15.64
C GLY A 53 10.95 12.17 14.62
N VAL A 54 11.31 11.85 13.37
CA VAL A 54 11.43 12.83 12.28
C VAL A 54 10.22 12.83 11.34
N ASP A 55 9.18 12.06 11.67
CA ASP A 55 7.96 11.86 10.88
C ASP A 55 7.16 13.16 10.61
N LYS A 56 7.35 14.18 11.44
CA LYS A 56 6.74 15.52 11.26
C LYS A 56 7.63 16.52 10.53
N VAL A 57 8.88 16.17 10.27
CA VAL A 57 9.89 17.06 9.69
C VAL A 57 10.21 16.65 8.26
N PHE A 58 10.36 15.35 8.01
CA PHE A 58 10.74 14.83 6.71
C PHE A 58 9.64 13.96 6.11
N GLY A 59 9.37 14.19 4.83
CA GLY A 59 8.72 13.24 3.94
C GLY A 59 9.76 12.47 3.12
N VAL A 60 9.29 11.48 2.37
CA VAL A 60 10.08 10.76 1.37
C VAL A 60 9.54 11.10 0.00
N GLY A 61 10.44 11.39 -0.95
CA GLY A 61 10.10 11.71 -2.33
C GLY A 61 10.66 10.69 -3.31
N LEU A 62 9.97 10.50 -4.43
CA LEU A 62 10.49 9.79 -5.60
C LEU A 62 11.49 10.70 -6.30
N LEU A 63 12.75 10.30 -6.35
CA LEU A 63 13.79 11.05 -7.03
C LEU A 63 13.63 10.90 -8.54
N HIS A 64 13.48 12.03 -9.22
CA HIS A 64 13.42 12.08 -10.67
C HIS A 64 13.91 13.44 -11.15
N ARG A 65 14.35 13.49 -12.40
CA ARG A 65 14.67 14.75 -13.07
C ARG A 65 13.58 15.11 -14.07
N HIS A 66 13.28 16.40 -14.15
CA HIS A 66 12.36 16.97 -15.12
C HIS A 66 13.07 17.54 -16.35
N TYR A 67 14.32 17.97 -16.18
CA TYR A 67 15.16 18.61 -17.20
C TYR A 67 16.62 18.65 -16.73
N ASP A 68 17.54 18.90 -17.66
CA ASP A 68 18.97 19.04 -17.34
C ASP A 68 19.26 20.34 -16.59
N VAL A 69 20.22 20.29 -15.65
CA VAL A 69 20.65 21.41 -14.81
C VAL A 69 22.13 21.68 -15.06
N ALA A 70 22.50 22.92 -15.34
CA ALA A 70 23.90 23.29 -15.53
C ALA A 70 24.67 23.24 -14.20
N PRO A 71 26.01 23.12 -14.22
CA PRO A 71 26.81 23.00 -12.99
C PRO A 71 26.67 24.16 -11.99
N ASN A 72 26.26 25.34 -12.46
CA ASN A 72 26.04 26.55 -11.66
C ASN A 72 24.55 26.89 -11.46
N GLU A 73 23.65 25.97 -11.83
CA GLU A 73 22.23 26.10 -11.60
C GLU A 73 21.81 25.25 -10.40
N LYS A 74 20.79 25.70 -9.70
CA LYS A 74 20.05 24.91 -8.70
C LYS A 74 18.58 24.93 -9.04
N ILE A 75 17.88 23.84 -8.77
CA ILE A 75 16.42 23.78 -8.90
C ILE A 75 15.82 24.53 -7.70
N ILE A 76 15.11 25.61 -7.97
CA ILE A 76 14.55 26.50 -6.94
C ILE A 76 13.03 26.54 -7.03
N GLU A 77 12.39 26.20 -5.92
CA GLU A 77 10.98 26.37 -5.64
C GLU A 77 10.68 27.80 -5.18
N LEU A 78 9.78 28.47 -5.90
CA LEU A 78 9.17 29.74 -5.55
C LEU A 78 7.65 29.62 -5.64
N GLY A 79 7.01 29.38 -4.49
CA GLY A 79 5.58 29.06 -4.44
C GLY A 79 5.31 27.72 -5.14
N PRO A 80 4.34 27.64 -6.07
CA PRO A 80 4.02 26.39 -6.77
C PRO A 80 4.95 26.10 -7.97
N VAL A 81 5.96 26.94 -8.24
CA VAL A 81 6.81 26.81 -9.42
C VAL A 81 8.23 26.43 -9.01
N SER A 82 8.78 25.41 -9.65
CA SER A 82 10.17 24.99 -9.56
C SER A 82 10.91 25.25 -10.88
N SER A 83 12.07 25.90 -10.83
CA SER A 83 12.83 26.27 -12.04
C SER A 83 14.35 26.36 -11.75
N PRO A 84 15.22 26.14 -12.75
CA PRO A 84 16.66 26.23 -12.55
C PRO A 84 17.10 27.69 -12.51
N TRP A 85 17.79 28.08 -11.44
CA TRP A 85 18.34 29.44 -11.28
C TRP A 85 19.85 29.37 -11.23
N VAL A 86 20.51 30.33 -11.88
CA VAL A 86 21.96 30.52 -11.77
C VAL A 86 22.27 31.14 -10.42
N VAL A 87 22.49 30.28 -9.43
CA VAL A 87 22.89 30.65 -8.08
C VAL A 87 24.15 29.86 -7.78
N GLY A 88 25.25 30.56 -7.52
CA GLY A 88 26.52 29.91 -7.17
C GLY A 88 26.43 29.18 -5.83
N ASP A 89 27.54 29.10 -5.12
CA ASP A 89 27.57 28.44 -3.81
C ASP A 89 26.92 29.25 -2.68
N ASP A 90 26.60 30.53 -2.93
CA ASP A 90 25.99 31.42 -1.95
C ASP A 90 24.55 31.03 -1.62
N GLU A 91 24.26 30.91 -0.31
CA GLU A 91 22.87 30.76 0.16
C GLU A 91 22.08 32.06 0.01
N VAL A 92 22.71 33.22 0.18
CA VAL A 92 22.04 34.52 0.15
C VAL A 92 22.06 35.08 -1.26
N ILE A 93 20.88 35.43 -1.78
CA ILE A 93 20.70 35.99 -3.11
C ILE A 93 19.84 37.26 -3.04
N THR A 94 19.65 37.93 -4.18
CA THR A 94 18.82 39.13 -4.24
C THR A 94 17.40 38.84 -3.72
N GLY A 95 17.03 39.54 -2.64
CA GLY A 95 15.68 39.47 -2.06
C GLY A 95 15.45 38.36 -1.04
N GLY A 96 16.44 37.50 -0.74
CA GLY A 96 16.25 36.39 0.19
C GLY A 96 17.41 35.39 0.26
N ALA A 97 17.08 34.13 0.54
CA ALA A 97 18.04 33.04 0.52
C ALA A 97 17.46 31.80 -0.19
N VAL A 98 18.35 30.92 -0.62
CA VAL A 98 18.05 29.63 -1.24
C VAL A 98 18.47 28.55 -0.25
N LEU A 99 17.49 27.84 0.31
CA LEU A 99 17.72 26.84 1.34
C LEU A 99 17.41 25.44 0.81
N PRO A 100 18.21 24.41 1.12
CA PRO A 100 17.91 23.04 0.75
C PRO A 100 16.51 22.59 1.20
N HIS A 101 15.80 21.89 0.33
CA HIS A 101 14.46 21.38 0.56
C HIS A 101 14.36 19.85 0.38
N THR A 102 15.08 19.30 -0.60
CA THR A 102 15.13 17.86 -0.87
C THR A 102 16.56 17.38 -0.94
N TRP A 103 16.80 16.18 -0.42
CA TRP A 103 18.09 15.50 -0.42
C TRP A 103 17.98 14.08 -0.93
N ARG A 104 19.03 13.64 -1.62
CA ARG A 104 19.23 12.23 -1.99
C ARG A 104 20.46 11.66 -1.32
N VAL A 105 20.56 10.34 -1.29
CA VAL A 105 21.83 9.65 -1.06
C VAL A 105 22.64 9.70 -2.35
N PHE A 106 23.89 10.16 -2.26
CA PHE A 106 24.83 10.13 -3.37
C PHE A 106 26.25 10.02 -2.82
N ASN A 107 27.02 9.04 -3.31
CA ASN A 107 28.34 8.69 -2.77
C ASN A 107 28.35 8.45 -1.25
N GLY A 108 27.25 7.90 -0.71
CA GLY A 108 27.11 7.58 0.72
C GLY A 108 26.80 8.76 1.63
N GLU A 109 26.53 9.94 1.09
CA GLU A 109 26.18 11.14 1.85
C GLU A 109 24.82 11.70 1.39
N LEU A 110 24.12 12.41 2.28
CA LEU A 110 22.97 13.21 1.87
C LEU A 110 23.45 14.47 1.15
N LYS A 111 23.04 14.64 -0.11
CA LYS A 111 23.29 15.82 -0.92
C LYS A 111 21.98 16.50 -1.30
N PRO A 112 21.90 17.83 -1.19
CA PRO A 112 20.70 18.56 -1.60
C PRO A 112 20.54 18.51 -3.11
N THR A 113 19.30 18.40 -3.58
CA THR A 113 18.95 18.34 -5.02
C THR A 113 17.99 19.45 -5.41
N GLU A 114 17.07 19.81 -4.52
CA GLU A 114 16.10 20.88 -4.71
C GLU A 114 16.13 21.84 -3.54
N PHE A 115 15.83 23.10 -3.83
CA PHE A 115 15.95 24.20 -2.89
C PHE A 115 14.68 25.04 -2.91
N LYS A 116 14.42 25.72 -1.79
CA LYS A 116 13.33 26.67 -1.66
C LYS A 116 13.87 28.08 -1.54
N PHE A 117 13.28 29.02 -2.29
CA PHE A 117 13.52 30.43 -2.08
C PHE A 117 12.76 30.92 -0.84
N VAL A 118 13.47 31.54 0.08
CA VAL A 118 12.92 32.18 1.27
C VAL A 118 13.12 33.68 1.18
N PRO A 119 12.05 34.49 1.13
CA PRO A 119 12.14 35.94 1.14
C PRO A 119 12.87 36.48 2.37
N GLN A 120 13.62 37.57 2.22
CA GLN A 120 14.40 38.19 3.30
C GLN A 120 13.61 38.43 4.59
N ARG A 121 12.33 38.81 4.45
CA ARG A 121 11.41 39.10 5.57
C ARG A 121 11.02 37.85 6.38
N GLU A 122 11.21 36.66 5.83
CA GLU A 122 10.83 35.37 6.41
C GLU A 122 12.05 34.63 6.99
N LEU A 123 13.28 34.99 6.58
CA LEU A 123 14.52 34.30 6.98
C LEU A 123 14.72 34.16 8.49
N SER A 124 14.28 35.14 9.30
CA SER A 124 14.41 35.08 10.75
C SER A 124 13.53 34.01 11.40
N ASN A 125 12.50 33.54 10.70
CA ASN A 125 11.49 32.63 11.20
C ASN A 125 11.57 31.25 10.53
N VAL A 126 12.56 31.03 9.65
CA VAL A 126 12.73 29.73 9.02
C VAL A 126 13.48 28.80 9.96
N ASP A 127 12.78 27.75 10.39
CA ASP A 127 13.39 26.62 11.08
C ASP A 127 14.23 25.82 10.09
N ARG A 128 15.55 25.75 10.34
CA ARG A 128 16.43 24.87 9.59
C ARG A 128 16.27 23.44 10.12
N PRO A 129 16.09 22.44 9.24
CA PRO A 129 15.93 21.05 9.67
C PRO A 129 17.18 20.57 10.40
N VAL A 130 16.95 19.88 11.52
CA VAL A 130 18.02 19.17 12.22
C VAL A 130 17.98 17.71 11.79
N PHE A 131 19.11 17.20 11.30
CA PHE A 131 19.27 15.79 10.96
C PHE A 131 19.94 15.05 12.12
N PRO A 132 19.24 14.17 12.85
CA PRO A 132 19.91 13.30 13.82
C PRO A 132 20.91 12.38 13.09
N ALA A 133 22.15 12.31 13.55
CA ALA A 133 23.18 11.50 12.90
C ALA A 133 22.84 10.01 12.88
N ALA A 134 22.16 9.53 13.92
CA ALA A 134 21.67 8.16 13.97
C ALA A 134 20.57 7.88 12.93
N PHE A 135 19.68 8.86 12.68
CA PHE A 135 18.66 8.78 11.64
C PHE A 135 19.29 8.67 10.26
N VAL A 136 20.19 9.60 9.92
CA VAL A 136 20.80 9.64 8.58
C VAL A 136 21.57 8.36 8.29
N LYS A 137 22.35 7.87 9.26
CA LYS A 137 23.10 6.61 9.11
C LYS A 137 22.18 5.42 8.84
N GLU A 138 21.08 5.31 9.59
CA GLU A 138 20.15 4.18 9.46
C GLU A 138 19.33 4.29 8.17
N LEU A 139 18.90 5.49 7.79
CA LEU A 139 18.19 5.74 6.54
C LEU A 139 19.06 5.37 5.33
N ILE A 140 20.31 5.84 5.28
CA ILE A 140 21.24 5.51 4.19
C ILE A 140 21.43 3.99 4.11
N GLY A 141 21.62 3.33 5.26
CA GLY A 141 21.74 1.87 5.32
C GLY A 141 20.51 1.16 4.75
N VAL A 142 19.30 1.55 5.16
CA VAL A 142 18.06 0.94 4.66
C VAL A 142 17.88 1.18 3.15
N LEU A 143 18.14 2.40 2.67
CA LEU A 143 18.00 2.70 1.24
C LEU A 143 19.00 1.89 0.40
N GLN A 144 20.25 1.76 0.86
CA GLN A 144 21.27 0.96 0.15
C GLN A 144 20.98 -0.54 0.21
N GLU A 145 20.53 -1.06 1.35
CA GLU A 145 20.18 -2.49 1.50
C GLU A 145 18.98 -2.89 0.63
N THR A 146 18.05 -1.97 0.40
CA THR A 146 16.88 -2.17 -0.47
C THR A 146 17.13 -1.80 -1.93
N GLY A 147 18.26 -1.16 -2.24
CA GLY A 147 18.58 -0.64 -3.58
C GLY A 147 17.73 0.57 -3.98
N LEU A 148 17.14 1.29 -3.02
CA LEU A 148 16.28 2.45 -3.24
C LEU A 148 17.04 3.79 -3.08
N ASP A 149 18.35 3.77 -2.90
CA ASP A 149 19.18 4.98 -2.67
C ASP A 149 19.35 5.86 -3.92
N ASP A 150 19.09 5.33 -5.12
CA ASP A 150 18.95 6.09 -6.36
C ASP A 150 17.48 6.39 -6.75
N VAL A 151 16.50 5.86 -6.01
CA VAL A 151 15.06 5.98 -6.29
C VAL A 151 14.36 6.93 -5.31
N LEU A 152 14.76 6.93 -4.04
CA LEU A 152 14.08 7.66 -2.97
C LEU A 152 14.99 8.69 -2.31
N GLY A 153 14.41 9.83 -1.97
CA GLY A 153 15.05 10.92 -1.25
C GLY A 153 14.21 11.37 -0.06
N VAL A 154 14.74 12.30 0.73
CA VAL A 154 14.00 12.93 1.82
C VAL A 154 13.75 14.39 1.49
N SER A 155 12.56 14.88 1.77
CA SER A 155 12.16 16.28 1.56
C SER A 155 11.66 16.86 2.87
N LEU A 156 11.80 18.17 3.06
CA LEU A 156 11.09 18.84 4.14
C LEU A 156 9.60 18.70 3.93
N TYR A 157 8.93 18.25 4.98
CA TYR A 157 7.49 18.20 4.99
C TYR A 157 6.97 19.56 5.45
N GLU A 158 6.32 20.26 4.54
CA GLU A 158 5.46 21.38 4.91
C GLU A 158 4.09 20.82 5.24
N ALA A 159 3.65 20.99 6.49
CA ALA A 159 2.33 20.57 6.93
C ALA A 159 1.25 21.31 6.11
N GLY A 160 0.86 20.72 4.99
CA GLY A 160 -0.30 21.10 4.19
C GLY A 160 -1.55 20.36 4.65
N ASP A 161 -2.70 20.88 4.25
CA ASP A 161 -3.98 20.19 4.41
C ASP A 161 -3.88 18.79 3.75
N PRO A 162 -4.01 17.69 4.52
CA PRO A 162 -3.92 16.33 3.98
C PRO A 162 -4.96 16.03 2.90
N ASP A 163 -5.99 16.86 2.77
CA ASP A 163 -7.02 16.76 1.73
C ASP A 163 -6.65 17.51 0.43
N ASN A 164 -5.51 18.21 0.39
CA ASN A 164 -5.09 19.00 -0.76
C ASN A 164 -4.12 18.21 -1.64
N GLU A 165 -4.70 17.28 -2.41
CA GLU A 165 -3.98 16.52 -3.44
C GLU A 165 -3.40 17.49 -4.49
N THR A 166 -2.12 17.30 -4.83
CA THR A 166 -1.43 18.12 -5.83
C THR A 166 -0.74 17.24 -6.86
N MET A 167 -0.55 17.80 -8.05
CA MET A 167 0.13 17.17 -9.18
C MET A 167 1.19 18.12 -9.72
N GLU A 168 2.38 17.61 -9.94
CA GLU A 168 3.45 18.34 -10.62
C GLU A 168 3.38 18.13 -12.13
N VAL A 169 3.48 19.21 -12.90
CA VAL A 169 3.54 19.17 -14.36
C VAL A 169 4.68 20.04 -14.86
N THR A 170 5.47 19.51 -15.81
CA THR A 170 6.64 20.19 -16.36
C THR A 170 6.37 20.75 -17.75
N TYR A 171 6.65 22.04 -17.93
CA TYR A 171 6.65 22.72 -19.23
C TYR A 171 8.02 23.36 -19.47
N GLY A 172 8.78 22.81 -20.42
CA GLY A 172 10.15 23.27 -20.69
C GLY A 172 11.05 23.05 -19.48
N ARG A 173 11.62 24.14 -18.94
CA ARG A 173 12.49 24.12 -17.74
C ARG A 173 11.77 24.64 -16.49
N SER A 174 10.47 24.44 -16.42
CA SER A 174 9.66 24.84 -15.27
C SER A 174 8.69 23.75 -14.90
N SER A 175 8.71 23.34 -13.64
CA SER A 175 7.73 22.43 -13.06
C SER A 175 6.74 23.24 -12.24
N ILE A 176 5.46 22.87 -12.30
CA ILE A 176 4.37 23.59 -11.64
C ILE A 176 3.53 22.59 -10.86
N VAL A 177 3.40 22.82 -9.55
CA VAL A 177 2.51 22.08 -8.66
C VAL A 177 1.11 22.71 -8.75
N ILE A 178 0.13 21.92 -9.20
CA ILE A 178 -1.27 22.33 -9.32
C ILE A 178 -2.16 21.45 -8.44
N PRO A 179 -3.27 22.00 -7.89
CA PRO A 179 -4.25 21.17 -7.19
C PRO A 179 -4.83 20.09 -8.11
N SER A 180 -4.95 18.87 -7.61
CA SER A 180 -5.48 17.71 -8.35
C SER A 180 -6.80 17.19 -7.82
N THR A 181 -7.51 17.98 -7.00
CA THR A 181 -8.78 17.61 -6.37
C THR A 181 -9.77 17.05 -7.39
N GLY A 182 -10.17 15.80 -7.22
CA GLY A 182 -11.14 15.10 -8.08
C GLY A 182 -10.54 14.30 -9.25
N LEU A 183 -9.22 14.21 -9.36
CA LEU A 183 -8.54 13.47 -10.43
C LEU A 183 -8.13 12.04 -10.03
N ILE A 184 -8.22 11.65 -8.76
CA ILE A 184 -7.82 10.32 -8.30
C ILE A 184 -8.97 9.30 -8.46
N GLY A 185 -8.70 8.24 -9.22
CA GLY A 185 -9.67 7.18 -9.57
C GLY A 185 -10.10 7.20 -11.04
N SER A 186 -9.84 8.30 -11.74
CA SER A 186 -9.86 8.37 -13.19
C SER A 186 -8.42 8.32 -13.65
N LYS A 187 -8.08 7.51 -14.66
CA LYS A 187 -6.83 7.72 -15.39
C LYS A 187 -6.82 9.19 -15.80
N VAL A 188 -5.90 10.01 -15.30
CA VAL A 188 -5.77 11.41 -15.73
C VAL A 188 -5.12 11.38 -17.10
N ILE A 189 -5.87 10.91 -18.10
CA ILE A 189 -5.55 11.13 -19.49
C ILE A 189 -5.73 12.63 -19.66
N GLY A 190 -4.67 13.41 -19.47
CA GLY A 190 -4.64 14.77 -20.00
C GLY A 190 -5.02 14.72 -21.48
N PRO A 191 -5.41 15.83 -22.13
CA PRO A 191 -5.75 15.82 -23.56
C PRO A 191 -4.64 15.24 -24.47
N GLN A 192 -3.45 14.96 -23.93
CA GLN A 192 -2.29 14.33 -24.56
C GLN A 192 -1.93 12.91 -24.03
N GLY A 193 -2.61 12.38 -23.00
CA GLY A 193 -2.49 10.97 -22.58
C GLY A 193 -1.43 10.60 -21.54
N PHE A 194 -0.99 11.51 -20.68
CA PHE A 194 0.04 11.24 -19.68
C PHE A 194 -0.43 10.33 -18.52
N ASP A 195 0.48 9.55 -17.96
CA ASP A 195 0.28 8.79 -16.73
C ASP A 195 0.79 9.62 -15.52
N ALA A 196 0.04 9.59 -14.41
CA ALA A 196 0.41 10.29 -13.18
C ALA A 196 1.01 9.31 -12.17
N PHE A 197 2.07 9.73 -11.47
CA PHE A 197 2.78 8.92 -10.49
C PHE A 197 2.67 9.50 -9.09
N GLN A 198 2.61 8.64 -8.08
CA GLN A 198 2.82 9.07 -6.70
C GLN A 198 4.30 9.36 -6.50
N ALA A 199 4.63 10.56 -6.05
CA ALA A 199 6.00 11.03 -5.94
C ALA A 199 6.38 11.56 -4.55
N ALA A 200 5.45 11.64 -3.60
CA ALA A 200 5.74 12.11 -2.25
C ALA A 200 4.89 11.38 -1.20
N TRP A 201 5.49 11.10 -0.06
CA TRP A 201 4.85 10.41 1.06
C TRP A 201 5.30 10.99 2.39
N THR A 202 4.40 10.97 3.36
CA THR A 202 4.72 11.30 4.76
C THR A 202 4.29 10.18 5.69
N PHE A 203 4.84 10.21 6.89
CA PHE A 203 4.53 9.24 7.93
C PHE A 203 3.74 9.93 9.03
N SER A 204 2.61 9.35 9.44
CA SER A 204 1.81 9.87 10.54
C SER A 204 1.58 8.80 11.60
N ARG A 205 1.66 9.20 12.87
CA ARG A 205 1.20 8.42 14.02
C ARG A 205 -0.26 8.78 14.24
N LYS A 206 -1.21 7.93 13.84
CA LYS A 206 -2.60 8.09 14.28
C LYS A 206 -2.80 7.27 15.56
N GLU A 207 -3.36 7.90 16.60
CA GLU A 207 -3.86 7.19 17.77
C GLU A 207 -5.08 6.34 17.34
N GLY A 208 -4.98 5.02 17.46
CA GLY A 208 -6.12 4.10 17.24
C GLY A 208 -6.41 3.67 15.81
N GLU A 209 -5.67 4.17 14.82
CA GLU A 209 -5.64 3.65 13.45
C GLU A 209 -4.19 3.67 12.97
N ASP A 210 -3.50 2.53 13.03
CA ASP A 210 -2.30 2.40 12.20
C ASP A 210 -2.78 2.49 10.74
N ILE A 211 -2.32 3.54 10.03
CA ILE A 211 -2.38 3.77 8.57
C ILE A 211 -3.40 4.83 8.11
N VAL A 212 -2.90 5.96 7.60
CA VAL A 212 -3.51 6.62 6.42
C VAL A 212 -2.73 6.15 5.20
N ALA A 213 -3.28 5.17 4.52
CA ALA A 213 -3.03 4.90 3.12
C ALA A 213 -4.29 5.38 2.41
N HIS A 214 -4.13 6.10 1.30
CA HIS A 214 -5.28 6.41 0.45
C HIS A 214 -5.93 5.09 0.03
N HIS A 215 -7.18 4.92 0.49
CA HIS A 215 -8.03 3.78 0.15
C HIS A 215 -8.57 3.97 -1.27
N GLY A 216 -8.39 2.96 -2.12
CA GLY A 216 -9.07 2.87 -3.41
C GLY A 216 -10.08 1.72 -3.45
N ILE A 217 -11.25 1.97 -4.01
CA ILE A 217 -12.16 0.93 -4.53
C ILE A 217 -11.49 0.36 -5.78
N CYS A 218 -11.12 -0.93 -5.78
CA CYS A 218 -10.58 -1.58 -6.97
C CYS A 218 -11.73 -2.08 -7.85
N ALA A 219 -12.06 -1.34 -8.90
CA ALA A 219 -12.67 -1.90 -10.11
C ALA A 219 -11.54 -2.18 -11.10
N ALA A 220 -10.94 -3.36 -11.03
CA ALA A 220 -9.97 -3.79 -12.03
C ALA A 220 -10.56 -4.93 -12.84
N MET A 221 -10.45 -4.83 -14.17
CA MET A 221 -10.65 -5.98 -15.05
C MET A 221 -9.60 -7.05 -14.73
N GLY A 222 -9.98 -8.32 -14.89
CA GLY A 222 -9.16 -9.46 -14.50
C GLY A 222 -7.77 -9.44 -15.10
N VAL A 223 -6.83 -10.04 -14.37
CA VAL A 223 -5.60 -10.55 -14.97
C VAL A 223 -5.88 -12.01 -15.31
N ASP A 224 -5.69 -12.38 -16.57
CA ASP A 224 -5.69 -13.79 -16.97
C ASP A 224 -4.30 -14.35 -16.59
N ASP A 225 -4.29 -15.50 -15.89
CA ASP A 225 -3.09 -16.27 -15.49
C ASP A 225 -2.00 -15.54 -14.67
N GLY A 226 -2.26 -15.21 -13.40
CA GLY A 226 -1.26 -14.58 -12.51
C GLY A 226 -1.44 -14.76 -11.00
N VAL A 227 -0.49 -14.19 -10.22
CA VAL A 227 -0.57 -14.07 -8.75
C VAL A 227 -1.00 -12.65 -8.39
N ALA A 228 -2.14 -12.49 -7.70
CA ALA A 228 -2.68 -11.19 -7.33
C ALA A 228 -2.97 -11.08 -5.82
N ALA A 229 -2.45 -10.04 -5.17
CA ALA A 229 -2.82 -9.66 -3.81
C ALA A 229 -3.62 -8.34 -3.85
N ARG A 230 -4.79 -8.32 -3.23
CA ARG A 230 -5.70 -7.15 -3.24
C ARG A 230 -6.13 -6.79 -1.82
N HIS A 231 -6.14 -5.50 -1.50
CA HIS A 231 -6.55 -4.96 -0.20
C HIS A 231 -7.62 -3.87 -0.40
N GLY A 232 -8.73 -3.91 0.33
CA GLY A 232 -9.74 -2.84 0.36
C GLY A 232 -11.14 -3.29 -0.10
N ILE A 233 -11.86 -2.41 -0.80
CA ILE A 233 -13.15 -2.73 -1.42
C ILE A 233 -12.89 -3.21 -2.85
N CYS A 234 -13.11 -4.50 -3.12
CA CYS A 234 -12.73 -5.10 -4.41
C CYS A 234 -13.92 -5.69 -5.16
N ALA A 235 -14.10 -5.28 -6.42
CA ALA A 235 -14.94 -5.97 -7.40
C ALA A 235 -14.08 -6.41 -8.59
N ALA A 236 -13.92 -7.73 -8.77
CA ALA A 236 -13.13 -8.26 -9.89
C ALA A 236 -13.59 -9.66 -10.31
N LYS A 237 -13.45 -9.93 -11.60
CA LYS A 237 -13.52 -11.26 -12.21
C LYS A 237 -12.08 -11.69 -12.50
N ALA A 238 -11.70 -12.87 -12.04
CA ALA A 238 -10.52 -13.57 -12.57
C ALA A 238 -11.03 -14.79 -13.32
N GLU A 239 -10.29 -15.24 -14.33
CA GLU A 239 -10.60 -16.48 -15.04
C GLU A 239 -9.74 -17.63 -14.50
N SER A 240 -8.49 -17.36 -14.12
CA SER A 240 -7.51 -18.34 -13.59
C SER A 240 -6.48 -17.70 -12.63
N GLY A 241 -5.81 -18.49 -11.77
CA GLY A 241 -4.61 -18.07 -11.03
C GLY A 241 -4.61 -18.16 -9.48
N VAL A 242 -3.66 -17.50 -8.82
CA VAL A 242 -3.54 -17.46 -7.34
C VAL A 242 -3.90 -16.08 -6.81
N GLU A 243 -4.95 -15.98 -6.00
CA GLU A 243 -5.42 -14.70 -5.46
C GLU A 243 -5.47 -14.67 -3.94
N ALA A 244 -4.93 -13.61 -3.34
CA ALA A 244 -5.14 -13.27 -1.94
C ALA A 244 -5.91 -11.94 -1.86
N ARG A 245 -7.04 -11.93 -1.14
CA ARG A 245 -7.87 -10.72 -0.99
C ARG A 245 -8.13 -10.43 0.48
N HIS A 246 -8.00 -9.17 0.87
CA HIS A 246 -8.25 -8.69 2.22
C HIS A 246 -9.18 -7.46 2.19
N GLY A 247 -10.29 -7.49 2.92
CA GLY A 247 -11.24 -6.37 3.03
C GLY A 247 -12.68 -6.72 2.66
N ILE A 248 -13.38 -5.82 1.95
CA ILE A 248 -14.77 -6.00 1.50
C ILE A 248 -14.77 -6.41 0.02
N CYS A 249 -15.07 -7.68 -0.28
CA CYS A 249 -14.94 -8.21 -1.64
C CYS A 249 -16.28 -8.68 -2.23
N ALA A 250 -16.63 -8.21 -3.42
CA ALA A 250 -17.72 -8.73 -4.24
C ALA A 250 -17.17 -9.29 -5.56
N ALA A 251 -16.91 -10.59 -5.65
CA ALA A 251 -16.14 -11.16 -6.77
C ALA A 251 -16.60 -12.54 -7.23
N LYS A 252 -16.56 -12.79 -8.54
CA LYS A 252 -16.58 -14.16 -9.08
C LYS A 252 -15.19 -14.76 -8.84
N ALA A 253 -15.11 -15.96 -8.26
CA ALA A 253 -13.84 -16.69 -8.22
C ALA A 253 -13.37 -17.02 -9.65
N ALA A 254 -12.07 -17.24 -9.80
CA ALA A 254 -11.48 -17.83 -11.00
C ALA A 254 -12.18 -19.15 -11.33
N ASP A 255 -12.38 -19.43 -12.61
CA ASP A 255 -12.99 -20.67 -13.07
C ASP A 255 -12.07 -21.87 -12.73
N ASP A 256 -10.76 -21.66 -12.58
CA ASP A 256 -9.76 -22.56 -11.98
C ASP A 256 -8.65 -21.82 -11.19
N GLY A 257 -8.45 -22.11 -9.89
CA GLY A 257 -7.36 -21.45 -9.15
C GLY A 257 -7.30 -21.65 -7.64
N VAL A 258 -6.36 -20.97 -6.99
CA VAL A 258 -6.21 -20.91 -5.52
C VAL A 258 -6.60 -19.52 -5.04
N THR A 259 -7.69 -19.41 -4.28
CA THR A 259 -8.12 -18.12 -3.71
C THR A 259 -8.15 -18.15 -2.19
N ALA A 260 -7.53 -17.15 -1.56
CA ALA A 260 -7.59 -16.88 -0.13
C ALA A 260 -8.27 -15.54 0.10
N ARG A 261 -9.29 -15.50 0.96
CA ARG A 261 -10.03 -14.27 1.24
C ARG A 261 -10.17 -14.03 2.73
N HIS A 262 -9.95 -12.80 3.16
CA HIS A 262 -10.08 -12.37 4.54
C HIS A 262 -10.95 -11.11 4.62
N GLY A 263 -12.00 -11.11 5.46
CA GLY A 263 -12.87 -9.95 5.69
C GLY A 263 -14.35 -10.21 5.38
N ILE A 264 -15.02 -9.27 4.72
CA ILE A 264 -16.45 -9.36 4.33
C ILE A 264 -16.54 -9.70 2.86
N CYS A 265 -16.97 -10.90 2.50
CA CYS A 265 -16.88 -11.40 1.12
C CYS A 265 -18.22 -11.94 0.59
N ALA A 266 -18.69 -11.42 -0.54
CA ALA A 266 -19.77 -11.99 -1.35
C ALA A 266 -19.21 -12.57 -2.66
N ALA A 267 -19.36 -13.87 -2.90
CA ALA A 267 -18.77 -14.47 -4.10
C ALA A 267 -19.43 -15.73 -4.63
N LYS A 268 -19.47 -15.85 -5.97
CA LYS A 268 -19.71 -17.12 -6.67
C LYS A 268 -18.37 -17.85 -6.78
N ALA A 269 -18.25 -19.00 -6.12
CA ALA A 269 -17.11 -19.88 -6.32
C ALA A 269 -17.27 -20.63 -7.65
N SER A 270 -16.15 -20.85 -8.32
CA SER A 270 -15.95 -21.80 -9.42
C SER A 270 -14.81 -22.74 -9.03
N GLU A 271 -14.47 -23.70 -9.88
CA GLU A 271 -13.61 -24.85 -9.56
C GLU A 271 -12.26 -24.42 -8.93
N GLY A 272 -11.73 -25.22 -7.99
CA GLY A 272 -10.40 -24.97 -7.39
C GLY A 272 -10.36 -24.93 -5.85
N VAL A 273 -9.28 -24.37 -5.30
CA VAL A 273 -9.00 -24.30 -3.86
C VAL A 273 -9.39 -22.93 -3.31
N ASN A 274 -10.32 -22.89 -2.37
CA ASN A 274 -10.86 -21.64 -1.83
C ASN A 274 -10.79 -21.62 -0.30
N SER A 275 -10.00 -20.71 0.27
CA SER A 275 -9.95 -20.43 1.71
C SER A 275 -10.59 -19.09 2.03
N ARG A 276 -11.47 -19.06 3.03
CA ARG A 276 -12.17 -17.84 3.45
C ARG A 276 -12.16 -17.69 4.96
N HIS A 277 -11.90 -16.48 5.41
CA HIS A 277 -11.92 -16.08 6.81
C HIS A 277 -12.75 -14.80 6.96
N GLY A 278 -13.77 -14.80 7.83
CA GLY A 278 -14.54 -13.61 8.21
C GLY A 278 -16.05 -13.77 8.01
N ILE A 279 -16.70 -12.75 7.45
CA ILE A 279 -18.15 -12.75 7.16
C ILE A 279 -18.35 -13.01 5.67
N CYS A 280 -18.85 -14.20 5.31
CA CYS A 280 -18.87 -14.64 3.92
C CYS A 280 -20.25 -15.10 3.44
N ALA A 281 -20.72 -14.55 2.32
CA ALA A 281 -21.85 -15.08 1.56
C ALA A 281 -21.35 -15.73 0.25
N ALA A 282 -21.69 -17.00 0.02
CA ALA A 282 -21.14 -17.74 -1.13
C ALA A 282 -22.16 -18.59 -1.88
N LYS A 283 -22.15 -18.51 -3.22
CA LYS A 283 -22.71 -19.56 -4.07
C LYS A 283 -21.58 -20.53 -4.41
N SER A 284 -21.75 -21.83 -4.11
CA SER A 284 -20.70 -22.82 -4.36
C SER A 284 -20.52 -23.12 -5.85
N ALA A 285 -19.26 -23.38 -6.22
CA ALA A 285 -18.85 -24.14 -7.40
C ALA A 285 -19.38 -25.58 -7.36
N GLU A 286 -19.35 -26.27 -8.49
CA GLU A 286 -19.80 -27.66 -8.61
C GLU A 286 -18.77 -28.58 -7.93
N ASN A 287 -17.47 -28.43 -8.21
CA ASN A 287 -16.37 -29.18 -7.55
C ASN A 287 -15.28 -28.29 -6.92
N GLY A 288 -14.42 -28.87 -6.07
CA GLY A 288 -13.25 -28.21 -5.45
C GLY A 288 -13.09 -28.36 -3.93
N LEU A 289 -11.97 -27.82 -3.39
CA LEU A 289 -11.65 -27.79 -1.95
C LEU A 289 -12.02 -26.43 -1.36
N LYS A 290 -12.86 -26.40 -0.32
CA LYS A 290 -13.34 -25.18 0.32
C LYS A 290 -13.08 -25.21 1.82
N THR A 291 -12.41 -24.19 2.34
CA THR A 291 -12.27 -23.95 3.79
C THR A 291 -12.90 -22.61 4.14
N GLN A 292 -13.72 -22.59 5.18
CA GLN A 292 -14.42 -21.40 5.64
C GLN A 292 -14.29 -21.28 7.15
N HIS A 293 -13.91 -20.09 7.61
CA HIS A 293 -13.81 -19.76 9.02
C HIS A 293 -14.55 -18.45 9.32
N GLY A 294 -15.45 -18.45 10.30
CA GLY A 294 -16.20 -17.27 10.73
C GLY A 294 -17.72 -17.40 10.55
N ILE A 295 -18.38 -16.31 10.11
CA ILE A 295 -19.84 -16.25 9.90
C ILE A 295 -20.14 -16.44 8.41
N CYS A 296 -20.70 -17.59 8.03
CA CYS A 296 -20.84 -17.97 6.62
C CYS A 296 -22.26 -18.38 6.24
N ALA A 297 -22.78 -17.84 5.14
CA ALA A 297 -24.00 -18.31 4.48
C ALA A 297 -23.64 -18.85 3.09
N ALA A 298 -23.63 -20.17 2.90
CA ALA A 298 -23.19 -20.77 1.64
C ALA A 298 -23.96 -22.04 1.23
N LYS A 299 -24.38 -22.12 -0.04
CA LYS A 299 -24.78 -23.40 -0.67
C LYS A 299 -23.55 -24.33 -0.67
N ALA A 300 -23.68 -25.61 -0.34
CA ALA A 300 -22.55 -26.57 -0.44
C ALA A 300 -22.18 -26.83 -1.91
N SER A 301 -20.92 -27.23 -2.16
CA SER A 301 -20.49 -27.83 -3.44
C SER A 301 -21.30 -29.09 -3.68
N GLU A 302 -21.57 -29.39 -4.95
CA GLU A 302 -22.29 -30.60 -5.34
C GLU A 302 -21.35 -31.82 -5.20
N ASP A 303 -20.06 -31.74 -5.57
CA ASP A 303 -19.11 -32.87 -5.44
C ASP A 303 -17.71 -32.48 -4.88
N GLY A 304 -17.65 -31.77 -3.75
CA GLY A 304 -16.39 -31.21 -3.21
C GLY A 304 -16.04 -31.56 -1.76
N ILE A 305 -14.82 -31.22 -1.33
CA ILE A 305 -14.40 -31.28 0.08
C ILE A 305 -14.64 -29.92 0.73
N ASN A 306 -15.40 -29.88 1.83
CA ASN A 306 -15.78 -28.64 2.49
C ASN A 306 -15.55 -28.68 4.00
N THR A 307 -14.65 -27.84 4.50
CA THR A 307 -14.40 -27.65 5.92
C THR A 307 -14.92 -26.29 6.36
N ARG A 308 -15.73 -26.26 7.41
CA ARG A 308 -16.26 -25.03 7.97
C ARG A 308 -16.04 -24.97 9.47
N HIS A 309 -15.70 -23.79 9.95
CA HIS A 309 -15.56 -23.51 11.37
C HIS A 309 -16.23 -22.16 11.70
N GLY A 310 -17.18 -22.13 12.64
CA GLY A 310 -17.84 -20.92 13.12
C GLY A 310 -19.37 -20.98 13.07
N ILE A 311 -20.03 -19.89 12.67
CA ILE A 311 -21.50 -19.79 12.56
C ILE A 311 -21.88 -19.93 11.09
N CYS A 312 -22.47 -21.07 10.70
CA CYS A 312 -22.63 -21.43 9.29
C CYS A 312 -24.06 -21.89 8.93
N ALA A 313 -24.66 -21.31 7.88
CA ALA A 313 -25.90 -21.81 7.29
C ALA A 313 -25.62 -22.41 5.90
N ALA A 314 -26.10 -23.64 5.66
CA ALA A 314 -25.86 -24.31 4.38
C ALA A 314 -26.97 -25.24 3.91
N LYS A 315 -27.18 -25.24 2.59
CA LYS A 315 -27.91 -26.30 1.87
C LYS A 315 -26.89 -27.35 1.43
N ALA A 316 -27.11 -28.61 1.80
CA ALA A 316 -26.22 -29.71 1.44
C ALA A 316 -26.37 -30.08 -0.04
N ALA A 317 -25.39 -30.85 -0.48
CA ALA A 317 -25.30 -31.61 -1.72
C ALA A 317 -24.31 -32.76 -1.41
N ASP A 318 -23.64 -33.37 -2.37
CA ASP A 318 -22.80 -34.55 -2.12
C ASP A 318 -21.36 -34.16 -1.67
N GLY A 319 -20.50 -35.15 -1.37
CA GLY A 319 -19.07 -34.98 -1.02
C GLY A 319 -18.66 -35.08 0.46
N ILE A 320 -17.40 -34.74 0.78
CA ILE A 320 -16.81 -34.84 2.14
C ILE A 320 -16.95 -33.51 2.90
N LYS A 321 -17.50 -33.55 4.11
CA LYS A 321 -17.84 -32.35 4.88
C LYS A 321 -17.40 -32.44 6.33
N SER A 322 -16.76 -31.37 6.81
CA SER A 322 -16.43 -31.17 8.22
C SER A 322 -16.99 -29.83 8.69
N HIS A 323 -17.82 -29.85 9.73
CA HIS A 323 -18.37 -28.63 10.35
C HIS A 323 -18.01 -28.58 11.83
N HIS A 324 -17.46 -27.44 12.26
CA HIS A 324 -17.20 -27.13 13.65
C HIS A 324 -17.90 -25.83 14.07
N GLY A 325 -18.68 -25.81 15.15
CA GLY A 325 -19.33 -24.60 15.68
C GLY A 325 -20.87 -24.63 15.64
N ILE A 326 -21.51 -23.51 15.30
CA ILE A 326 -22.98 -23.39 15.25
C ILE A 326 -23.42 -23.50 13.79
N CYS A 327 -24.21 -24.53 13.44
CA CYS A 327 -24.57 -24.77 12.05
C CYS A 327 -26.03 -25.14 11.79
N THR A 328 -26.56 -24.69 10.66
CA THR A 328 -27.83 -25.20 10.10
C THR A 328 -27.55 -25.85 8.75
N ALA A 329 -27.88 -27.13 8.61
CA ALA A 329 -27.64 -27.91 7.42
C ALA A 329 -28.93 -28.58 6.92
N ARG A 330 -29.40 -28.22 5.73
CA ARG A 330 -30.51 -28.94 5.07
C ARG A 330 -29.91 -30.03 4.19
N SER A 331 -30.05 -31.30 4.57
CA SER A 331 -29.42 -32.40 3.84
C SER A 331 -30.22 -32.83 2.62
N THR A 332 -29.54 -33.01 1.50
CA THR A 332 -29.97 -33.84 0.37
C THR A 332 -28.73 -34.62 -0.05
N GLU A 333 -28.83 -35.94 0.04
CA GLU A 333 -27.98 -36.99 -0.57
C GLU A 333 -26.48 -37.07 -0.16
N ASP A 334 -25.80 -38.08 -0.73
CA ASP A 334 -24.69 -38.93 -0.27
C ASP A 334 -23.39 -38.24 0.19
N GLY A 335 -22.53 -38.96 0.93
CA GLY A 335 -21.16 -38.52 1.29
C GLY A 335 -20.73 -38.73 2.76
N VAL A 336 -19.50 -38.32 3.08
CA VAL A 336 -18.91 -38.45 4.45
C VAL A 336 -19.04 -37.14 5.20
N LYS A 337 -19.68 -37.17 6.38
CA LYS A 337 -20.02 -35.95 7.14
C LYS A 337 -19.54 -36.07 8.59
N ALA A 338 -18.78 -35.08 9.05
CA ALA A 338 -18.36 -34.90 10.44
C ALA A 338 -18.88 -33.55 10.96
N HIS A 339 -19.59 -33.59 12.09
CA HIS A 339 -20.12 -32.40 12.74
C HIS A 339 -19.68 -32.36 14.21
N HIS A 340 -19.22 -31.20 14.66
CA HIS A 340 -18.87 -30.95 16.06
C HIS A 340 -19.38 -29.56 16.49
N GLY A 341 -20.21 -29.49 17.54
CA GLY A 341 -20.86 -28.25 18.01
C GLY A 341 -22.40 -28.27 17.90
N ILE A 342 -23.03 -27.09 17.89
CA ILE A 342 -24.50 -26.93 17.86
C ILE A 342 -24.97 -26.96 16.41
N CYS A 343 -25.39 -28.14 15.93
CA CYS A 343 -25.81 -28.31 14.54
C CYS A 343 -27.26 -28.82 14.41
N ALA A 344 -28.09 -28.10 13.65
CA ALA A 344 -29.42 -28.52 13.24
C ALA A 344 -29.35 -29.10 11.83
N ALA A 345 -29.44 -30.43 11.70
CA ALA A 345 -29.45 -31.14 10.44
C ALA A 345 -30.85 -31.70 10.13
N LEU A 346 -31.42 -31.39 8.95
CA LEU A 346 -32.57 -32.12 8.42
C LEU A 346 -32.09 -33.43 7.77
N ILE A 347 -32.81 -34.52 8.03
CA ILE A 347 -32.42 -35.92 7.78
C ILE A 347 -32.06 -36.16 6.31
N ALA A 348 -30.97 -36.91 6.08
CA ALA A 348 -30.59 -37.49 4.78
C ALA A 348 -30.79 -39.00 4.86
N GLU A 349 -31.25 -39.60 3.76
CA GLU A 349 -31.60 -41.03 3.73
C GLU A 349 -30.38 -41.96 3.62
N ASP A 350 -29.23 -41.52 3.06
CA ASP A 350 -28.00 -42.33 2.96
C ASP A 350 -26.68 -41.58 3.28
N GLY A 351 -25.69 -42.27 3.88
CA GLY A 351 -24.32 -41.78 4.19
C GLY A 351 -23.74 -42.11 5.58
N ILE A 352 -22.40 -42.14 5.72
CA ILE A 352 -21.67 -42.39 6.99
C ILE A 352 -21.55 -41.10 7.82
N LYS A 353 -22.01 -41.14 9.08
CA LYS A 353 -21.97 -40.01 10.03
C LYS A 353 -21.14 -40.35 11.27
N VAL A 354 -20.24 -39.44 11.65
CA VAL A 354 -19.60 -39.46 12.97
C VAL A 354 -20.05 -38.22 13.73
N ALA A 355 -20.95 -38.41 14.70
CA ALA A 355 -21.39 -37.38 15.63
C ALA A 355 -20.95 -37.77 17.05
N LEU A 356 -20.18 -36.90 17.72
CA LEU A 356 -19.81 -37.09 19.11
C LEU A 356 -20.99 -36.66 20.03
N PRO A 357 -21.17 -37.30 21.20
CA PRO A 357 -22.38 -37.15 22.00
C PRO A 357 -22.59 -35.72 22.49
N ARG A 358 -23.86 -35.28 22.47
CA ARG A 358 -24.31 -34.03 23.10
C ARG A 358 -24.06 -34.11 24.61
N LEU A 359 -23.35 -33.14 25.17
CA LEU A 359 -23.32 -32.93 26.62
C LEU A 359 -24.75 -32.65 27.12
N PRO A 360 -25.22 -33.28 28.20
CA PRO A 360 -26.49 -32.94 28.81
C PRO A 360 -26.41 -31.51 29.36
N ILE A 361 -27.34 -30.66 28.95
CA ILE A 361 -27.56 -29.35 29.57
C ILE A 361 -28.23 -29.66 30.92
N MET A 362 -27.49 -29.52 32.03
CA MET A 362 -28.10 -29.36 33.35
C MET A 362 -28.79 -28.00 33.38
N VAL A 363 -30.09 -28.02 33.70
CA VAL A 363 -30.97 -26.86 33.87
C VAL A 363 -30.53 -26.03 35.07
#